data_AF-A0A699U828-F1
#
_entry.id   AF-A0A699U828-F1
#
_cell.length_a   1.000
_cell.length_b   1.000
_cell.length_c   1.000
_cell.angle_alpha   90.00
_cell.angle_beta   90.00
_cell.angle_gamma   90.00
#
_symmetry.space_group_name_H-M   'P 1'
#
loop_
_entity.id
_entity.type
_entity.pdbx_description
1 polymer ?
#
loop_
_entity_poly.entity_id
_entity_poly.type
_entity_poly.pdbx_seq_one_letter_code
_entity_poly.pdbx_strand_id
1 'polypeptide(L)'
;MPITTAEEKAQRILEVNEKSTLMIGIPNEHQLKFNSIKDAKQLLEAVEKRFGRNAATKKIKRNLLKQKFKNFFAPSLEMLDQIFDRHQKLVIQLELLDEKLSQEDVNQKLLRSLSQEWNTHVVVWRNYNTPIFDTT
;
A
#
# COMPACT_ATOMS: atom_id res chain seq x y z
N MET A 1 -30.42 6.09 12.24
CA MET A 1 -29.58 6.55 11.11
C MET A 1 -28.24 5.84 11.24
N PRO A 2 -27.70 5.17 10.22
CA PRO A 2 -26.36 4.60 10.33
C PRO A 2 -25.36 5.75 10.17
N ILE A 3 -24.50 5.93 11.18
CA ILE A 3 -23.36 6.84 11.12
C ILE A 3 -22.34 6.14 10.24
N THR A 4 -22.30 6.46 8.95
CA THR A 4 -21.24 5.96 8.07
C THR A 4 -19.94 6.68 8.45
N THR A 5 -19.02 5.96 9.07
CA THR A 5 -17.77 6.50 9.62
C THR A 5 -16.88 7.00 8.48
N ALA A 6 -16.09 8.06 8.71
CA ALA A 6 -15.16 8.61 7.72
C ALA A 6 -14.25 7.54 7.07
N GLU A 7 -13.93 6.50 7.82
CA GLU A 7 -13.17 5.32 7.40
C GLU A 7 -13.91 4.49 6.33
N GLU A 8 -15.22 4.25 6.47
CA GLU A 8 -16.00 3.51 5.46
C GLU A 8 -16.05 4.27 4.13
N LYS A 9 -16.16 5.60 4.19
CA LYS A 9 -16.14 6.46 2.99
C LYS A 9 -14.77 6.43 2.33
N ALA A 10 -13.69 6.49 3.11
CA ALA A 10 -12.32 6.37 2.60
C ALA A 10 -12.07 5.01 1.96
N GLN A 11 -12.57 3.93 2.56
CA GLN A 11 -12.45 2.57 2.04
C GLN A 11 -13.18 2.40 0.70
N ARG A 12 -14.40 2.96 0.56
CA ARG A 12 -15.12 2.95 -0.73
C ARG A 12 -14.39 3.72 -1.83
N ILE A 13 -13.76 4.86 -1.50
CA ILE A 13 -12.96 5.63 -2.46
C ILE A 13 -11.75 4.82 -2.92
N LEU A 14 -11.05 4.17 -1.99
CA LEU A 14 -9.92 3.30 -2.31
C LEU A 14 -10.37 2.16 -3.23
N GLU A 15 -11.47 1.48 -2.91
CA GLU A 15 -12.00 0.36 -3.70
C GLU A 15 -12.36 0.76 -5.15
N VAL A 16 -13.00 1.93 -5.33
CA VAL A 16 -13.30 2.48 -6.67
C VAL A 16 -12.02 2.77 -7.46
N ASN A 17 -11.00 3.33 -6.82
CA ASN A 17 -9.71 3.61 -7.44
C ASN A 17 -8.95 2.33 -7.83
N GLU A 18 -9.00 1.30 -6.98
CA GLU A 18 -8.43 -0.02 -7.28
C GLU A 18 -9.13 -0.64 -8.48
N LYS A 19 -10.47 -0.64 -8.52
CA LYS A 19 -11.25 -1.16 -9.64
C LYS A 19 -10.95 -0.43 -10.95
N SER A 20 -10.85 0.90 -10.92
CA SER A 20 -10.50 1.71 -12.10
C SER A 20 -9.12 1.33 -12.65
N THR A 21 -8.13 1.20 -11.78
CA THR A 21 -6.76 0.81 -12.13
C THR A 21 -6.70 -0.60 -12.74
N LEU A 22 -7.46 -1.55 -12.19
CA LEU A 22 -7.58 -2.89 -12.74
C LEU A 22 -8.17 -2.87 -14.15
N MET A 23 -9.18 -2.02 -14.40
CA MET A 23 -9.85 -1.93 -15.70
C MET A 23 -8.94 -1.40 -16.82
N ILE A 24 -8.03 -0.47 -16.50
CA ILE A 24 -7.02 0.03 -17.45
C ILE A 24 -6.07 -1.08 -17.91
N GLY A 25 -5.79 -2.06 -17.06
CA GLY A 25 -4.92 -3.20 -17.37
C GLY A 25 -5.57 -4.30 -18.23
N ILE A 26 -6.88 -4.23 -18.46
CA ILE A 26 -7.66 -5.24 -19.19
C ILE A 26 -7.87 -4.77 -20.64
N PRO A 27 -7.51 -5.58 -21.66
CA PRO A 27 -7.83 -5.30 -23.06
C PRO A 27 -9.32 -4.99 -23.28
N ASN A 28 -9.62 -3.96 -24.07
CA ASN A 28 -10.99 -3.46 -24.29
C ASN A 28 -11.98 -4.56 -24.73
N GLU A 29 -11.53 -5.49 -25.57
CA GLU A 29 -12.29 -6.68 -26.01
C GLU A 29 -12.78 -7.59 -24.86
N HIS A 30 -12.22 -7.45 -23.66
CA HIS A 30 -12.52 -8.27 -22.51
C HIS A 30 -13.16 -7.49 -21.36
N GLN A 31 -13.07 -6.15 -21.35
CA GLN A 31 -13.57 -5.27 -20.28
C GLN A 31 -15.06 -5.49 -19.96
N LEU A 32 -15.92 -5.67 -20.98
CA LEU A 32 -17.36 -5.88 -20.78
C LEU A 32 -17.68 -7.08 -19.87
N LYS A 33 -16.84 -8.13 -19.91
CA LYS A 33 -17.02 -9.34 -19.09
C LYS A 33 -16.60 -9.14 -17.62
N PHE A 34 -15.91 -8.05 -17.32
CA PHE A 34 -15.40 -7.71 -15.99
C PHE A 34 -16.17 -6.56 -15.32
N ASN A 35 -16.93 -5.78 -16.08
CA ASN A 35 -17.72 -4.64 -15.57
C ASN A 35 -18.80 -5.03 -14.54
N SER A 36 -19.28 -6.28 -14.60
CA SER A 36 -20.26 -6.83 -13.65
C SER A 36 -19.69 -7.11 -12.26
N ILE A 37 -18.36 -7.16 -12.11
CA ILE A 37 -17.71 -7.45 -10.84
C ILE A 37 -17.68 -6.18 -9.98
N LYS A 38 -18.29 -6.24 -8.80
CA LYS A 38 -18.41 -5.09 -7.90
C LYS A 38 -17.14 -4.85 -7.08
N ASP A 39 -16.55 -5.92 -6.58
CA ASP A 39 -15.41 -5.90 -5.67
C ASP A 39 -14.07 -5.98 -6.44
N ALA A 40 -13.09 -5.18 -6.02
CA ALA A 40 -11.79 -5.09 -6.68
C ALA A 40 -10.97 -6.39 -6.57
N LYS A 41 -11.12 -7.15 -5.47
CA LYS A 41 -10.41 -8.41 -5.24
C LYS A 41 -10.96 -9.53 -6.15
N GLN A 42 -12.29 -9.63 -6.28
CA GLN A 42 -12.94 -10.54 -7.23
C GLN A 42 -12.59 -10.20 -8.68
N LEU A 43 -12.46 -8.90 -9.00
CA LEU A 43 -12.06 -8.46 -10.32
C LEU A 43 -10.63 -8.92 -10.64
N LEU A 44 -9.72 -8.75 -9.69
CA LEU A 44 -8.36 -9.25 -9.82
C LEU A 44 -8.34 -10.77 -10.06
N GLU A 45 -9.03 -11.56 -9.24
CA GLU A 45 -9.08 -13.03 -9.36
C GLU A 45 -9.61 -13.50 -10.73
N ALA A 46 -10.67 -12.85 -11.23
CA ALA A 46 -11.22 -13.15 -12.54
C ALA A 46 -10.24 -12.82 -13.67
N VAL A 47 -9.48 -11.71 -13.53
CA VAL A 47 -8.41 -11.34 -14.46
C VAL A 47 -7.27 -12.37 -14.39
N GLU A 48 -6.86 -12.81 -13.19
CA GLU A 48 -5.82 -13.84 -13.03
C GLU A 48 -6.20 -15.16 -13.71
N LYS A 49 -7.45 -15.59 -13.53
CA LYS A 49 -8.00 -16.83 -14.11
C LYS A 49 -8.07 -16.78 -15.64
N ARG A 50 -8.36 -15.59 -16.20
CA ARG A 50 -8.60 -15.45 -17.64
C ARG A 50 -7.35 -15.19 -18.46
N PHE A 51 -6.42 -14.38 -17.96
CA PHE A 51 -5.24 -13.94 -18.71
C PHE A 51 -4.01 -14.79 -18.50
N GLY A 52 -4.08 -15.82 -17.65
CA GLY A 52 -2.96 -16.71 -17.41
C GLY A 52 -1.89 -16.10 -16.51
N ARG A 53 -1.44 -16.92 -15.57
CA ARG A 53 -0.54 -16.60 -14.45
C ARG A 53 0.90 -16.39 -14.91
N ASN A 54 1.25 -15.30 -15.61
CA ASN A 54 2.64 -15.16 -16.06
C ASN A 54 3.20 -13.72 -15.98
N ALA A 55 2.69 -12.76 -16.77
CA ALA A 55 3.30 -11.42 -16.86
C ALA A 55 2.33 -10.26 -16.66
N ALA A 56 1.21 -10.24 -17.40
CA ALA A 56 0.23 -9.14 -17.31
C ALA A 56 -0.39 -9.05 -15.91
N THR A 57 -0.82 -10.18 -15.35
CA THR A 57 -1.37 -10.26 -14.00
C THR A 57 -0.35 -9.90 -12.92
N LYS A 58 0.91 -10.36 -13.05
CA LYS A 58 2.00 -9.96 -12.14
C LYS A 58 2.22 -8.46 -12.18
N LYS A 59 2.20 -7.85 -13.38
CA LYS A 59 2.34 -6.40 -13.58
C LYS A 59 1.19 -5.63 -12.94
N ILE A 60 -0.05 -6.09 -13.11
CA ILE A 60 -1.23 -5.47 -12.49
C ILE A 60 -1.15 -5.56 -10.96
N LYS A 61 -0.86 -6.75 -10.40
CA LYS A 61 -0.74 -6.96 -8.96
C LYS A 61 0.40 -6.14 -8.34
N ARG A 62 1.55 -6.07 -9.02
CA ARG A 62 2.69 -5.24 -8.64
C ARG A 62 2.31 -3.75 -8.61
N ASN A 63 1.64 -3.24 -9.65
CA ASN A 63 1.19 -1.85 -9.69
C ASN A 63 0.21 -1.52 -8.55
N LEU A 64 -0.72 -2.43 -8.26
CA LEU A 64 -1.66 -2.27 -7.14
C LEU A 64 -0.93 -2.23 -5.79
N LEU A 65 0.01 -3.15 -5.56
CA LEU A 65 0.80 -3.18 -4.33
C LEU A 65 1.70 -1.96 -4.17
N LYS A 66 2.28 -1.45 -5.26
CA LYS A 66 3.03 -0.18 -5.26
C LYS A 66 2.15 0.99 -4.86
N GLN A 67 0.91 1.03 -5.34
CA GLN A 67 -0.04 2.08 -4.97
C GLN A 67 -0.41 1.98 -3.47
N LYS A 68 -0.66 0.77 -2.96
CA LYS A 68 -0.90 0.53 -1.52
C LYS A 68 0.29 0.94 -0.68
N PHE A 69 1.50 0.56 -1.10
CA PHE A 69 2.73 0.96 -0.44
C PHE A 69 2.89 2.49 -0.47
N LYS A 70 2.72 3.15 -1.62
CA LYS A 70 2.80 4.62 -1.73
C LYS A 70 1.76 5.34 -0.85
N ASN A 71 0.57 4.77 -0.70
CA ASN A 71 -0.50 5.34 0.12
C ASN A 71 -0.53 4.79 1.55
N PHE A 72 0.50 4.03 1.97
CA PHE A 72 0.58 3.49 3.32
C PHE A 72 0.58 4.62 4.34
N PHE A 73 -0.31 4.48 5.33
CA PHE A 73 -0.59 5.43 6.39
C PHE A 73 -0.87 4.65 7.67
N ALA A 74 -0.30 5.11 8.79
CA ALA A 74 -0.56 4.56 10.10
C ALA A 74 -1.57 5.46 10.84
N PRO A 75 -2.80 4.99 11.08
CA PRO A 75 -3.74 5.73 11.90
C PRO A 75 -3.22 5.84 13.34
N SER A 76 -3.55 6.95 14.02
CA SER A 76 -3.05 7.28 15.36
C SER A 76 -3.47 6.28 16.45
N LEU A 77 -4.48 5.45 16.20
CA LEU A 77 -5.02 4.45 17.13
C LEU A 77 -4.42 3.04 16.94
N GLU A 78 -3.60 2.81 15.91
CA GLU A 78 -2.99 1.50 15.63
C GLU A 78 -1.65 1.36 16.35
N MET A 79 -1.38 0.19 16.94
CA MET A 79 -0.13 -0.05 17.66
C MET A 79 1.07 -0.19 16.71
N LEU A 80 2.27 0.16 17.19
CA LEU A 80 3.48 0.19 16.36
C LEU A 80 3.84 -1.20 15.76
N ASP A 81 3.62 -2.26 16.52
CA ASP A 81 3.78 -3.65 16.08
C ASP A 81 2.81 -3.99 14.94
N GLN A 82 1.55 -3.60 15.05
CA GLN A 82 0.53 -3.81 14.01
C GLN A 82 0.86 -3.02 12.73
N ILE A 83 1.31 -1.77 12.88
CA ILE A 83 1.77 -0.93 11.76
C ILE A 83 2.98 -1.58 11.08
N PHE A 84 3.93 -2.07 11.87
CA PHE A 84 5.13 -2.73 11.37
C PHE A 84 4.78 -4.02 10.63
N ASP A 85 3.94 -4.87 11.20
CA ASP A 85 3.49 -6.13 10.58
C ASP A 85 2.79 -5.89 9.24
N ARG A 86 1.90 -4.89 9.15
CA ARG A 86 1.24 -4.52 7.90
C ARG A 86 2.23 -3.98 6.87
N HIS A 87 3.19 -3.16 7.29
CA HIS A 87 4.22 -2.61 6.41
C HIS A 87 5.12 -3.72 5.85
N GLN A 88 5.63 -4.60 6.73
CA GLN A 88 6.45 -5.74 6.35
C GLN A 88 5.70 -6.68 5.41
N LYS A 89 4.42 -6.95 5.69
CA LYS A 89 3.57 -7.76 4.81
C LYS A 89 3.46 -7.18 3.39
N LEU A 90 3.39 -5.85 3.24
CA LEU A 90 3.38 -5.20 1.92
C LEU A 90 4.74 -5.30 1.22
N VAL A 91 5.84 -5.14 1.95
CA VAL A 91 7.21 -5.25 1.43
C VAL A 91 7.46 -6.67 0.91
N ILE A 92 7.19 -7.70 1.72
CA ILE A 92 7.34 -9.11 1.34
C ILE A 92 6.50 -9.43 0.09
N GLN A 93 5.27 -8.90 0.00
CA GLN A 93 4.42 -9.11 -1.17
C GLN A 93 4.98 -8.47 -2.45
N LEU A 94 5.69 -7.35 -2.35
CA LEU A 94 6.36 -6.68 -3.46
C LEU A 94 7.63 -7.44 -3.88
N GLU A 95 8.43 -7.89 -2.92
CA GLU A 95 9.64 -8.69 -3.18
C GLU A 95 9.32 -10.01 -3.89
N LEU A 96 8.25 -10.71 -3.46
CA LEU A 96 7.77 -11.93 -4.12
C LEU A 96 7.30 -11.73 -5.57
N LEU A 97 7.12 -10.47 -6.00
CA LEU A 97 6.80 -10.09 -7.38
C LEU A 97 8.01 -9.52 -8.13
N ASP A 98 9.22 -9.79 -7.65
CA ASP A 98 10.51 -9.32 -8.20
C ASP A 98 10.62 -7.79 -8.24
N GLU A 99 9.95 -7.08 -7.32
CA GLU A 99 10.14 -5.65 -7.15
C GLU A 99 11.32 -5.38 -6.21
N LYS A 100 12.32 -4.64 -6.69
CA LYS A 100 13.45 -4.23 -5.87
C LYS A 100 13.09 -2.95 -5.12
N LEU A 101 12.92 -3.06 -3.81
CA LEU A 101 12.83 -1.91 -2.92
C LEU A 101 14.17 -1.74 -2.20
N SER A 102 14.66 -0.51 -2.13
CA SER A 102 15.79 -0.22 -1.25
C SER A 102 15.32 -0.28 0.20
N GLN A 103 16.16 -0.82 1.08
CA GLN A 103 15.89 -0.77 2.52
C GLN A 103 15.68 0.67 3.00
N GLU A 104 16.37 1.65 2.39
CA GLU A 104 16.18 3.07 2.68
C GLU A 104 14.77 3.53 2.32
N ASP A 105 14.25 3.17 1.15
CA ASP A 105 12.89 3.53 0.73
C ASP A 105 11.82 2.89 1.65
N VAL A 106 12.05 1.63 2.05
CA VAL A 106 11.19 0.92 2.99
C VAL A 106 11.15 1.62 4.34
N ASN A 107 12.32 2.02 4.86
CA ASN A 107 12.44 2.71 6.15
C ASN A 107 11.82 4.11 6.10
N GLN A 108 12.13 4.89 5.06
CA GLN A 108 11.56 6.23 4.85
C GLN A 108 10.05 6.17 4.76
N LYS A 109 9.50 5.16 4.07
CA LYS A 109 8.05 5.02 3.94
C LYS A 109 7.37 4.70 5.26
N LEU A 110 7.97 3.82 6.06
CA LEU A 110 7.48 3.53 7.41
C LEU A 110 7.49 4.80 8.27
N LEU A 111 8.62 5.50 8.34
CA LEU A 111 8.78 6.71 9.16
C LEU A 111 7.79 7.82 8.76
N ARG A 112 7.56 8.03 7.46
CA ARG A 112 6.58 9.02 6.96
C ARG A 112 5.12 8.64 7.22
N SER A 113 4.85 7.36 7.48
CA SER A 113 3.49 6.89 7.73
C SER A 113 3.06 7.03 9.19
N LEU A 114 4.03 7.16 10.11
CA LEU A 114 3.78 7.33 11.55
C LEU A 114 3.14 8.71 11.83
N SER A 115 2.20 8.75 12.76
CA SER A 115 1.53 9.98 13.24
C SER A 115 2.55 11.04 13.70
N GLN A 116 2.18 12.33 13.60
CA GLN A 116 2.99 13.46 14.09
C GLN A 116 3.34 13.33 15.60
N GLU A 117 2.53 12.59 16.37
CA GLU A 117 2.80 12.26 17.78
C GLU A 117 4.10 11.45 17.95
N TRP A 118 4.44 10.60 16.98
CA TRP A 118 5.71 9.86 16.96
C TRP A 118 6.88 10.70 16.45
N ASN A 119 6.63 11.77 15.67
CA ASN A 119 7.70 12.67 15.21
C ASN A 119 8.42 13.34 16.38
N THR A 120 7.73 13.67 17.48
CA THR A 120 8.39 14.23 18.67
C THR A 120 9.37 13.23 19.29
N HIS A 121 8.99 11.95 19.40
CA HIS A 121 9.88 10.89 19.92
C HIS A 121 11.03 10.57 18.94
N VAL A 122 10.76 10.54 17.64
CA VAL A 122 11.76 10.27 16.60
C VAL A 122 12.77 11.40 16.46
N VAL A 123 12.35 12.68 16.53
CA VAL A 123 13.23 13.85 16.50
C VAL A 123 14.12 13.89 17.75
N VAL A 124 13.55 13.60 18.92
CA VAL A 124 14.31 13.51 20.17
C VAL A 124 15.36 12.40 20.07
N TRP A 125 15.00 11.22 19.56
CA TRP A 125 15.93 10.10 19.38
C TRP A 125 17.03 10.40 18.35
N ARG A 126 16.70 11.15 17.29
CA ARG A 126 17.67 11.61 16.28
C ARG A 126 18.69 12.59 16.88
N ASN A 127 18.26 13.48 17.79
CA ASN A 127 19.14 14.44 18.46
C ASN A 127 20.07 13.76 19.48
N TYR A 128 19.63 12.74 20.21
CA TYR A 128 20.46 12.01 21.16
C TYR A 128 21.52 11.10 20.51
N ASN A 129 21.32 10.69 19.26
CA ASN A 129 22.24 9.83 18.52
C ASN A 129 23.17 10.57 17.55
N THR A 130 23.16 11.91 17.55
CA THR A 130 24.21 12.69 16.88
C THR A 130 25.45 12.71 17.78
N PRO A 131 26.59 12.13 17.38
CA PRO A 131 27.82 12.23 18.16
C PRO A 131 28.22 13.70 18.19
N ILE A 132 28.35 14.26 19.40
CA ILE A 132 28.94 15.58 19.61
C ILE A 132 30.46 15.42 19.48
N PHE A 133 30.94 15.30 18.25
CA PHE A 133 32.31 15.62 17.86
C PHE A 133 32.11 16.49 16.61
N ASP A 134 32.23 17.81 16.70
CA ASP A 134 33.51 18.48 16.93
C ASP A 134 33.37 19.72 17.81
N THR A 135 34.12 19.72 18.92
CA THR A 135 34.67 20.94 19.52
C THR A 135 36.13 21.04 19.09
N THR A 136 36.49 22.09 18.36
CA THR A 136 37.83 22.70 18.42
C THR A 136 37.68 24.20 18.25
#